data_AF-A0A351WYB2-F1
#
_entry.id   AF-A0A351WYB2-F1
#
_cell.length_a   1.000
_cell.length_b   1.000
_cell.length_c   1.000
_cell.angle_alpha   90.00
_cell.angle_beta   90.00
_cell.angle_gamma   90.00
#
_symmetry.space_group_name_H-M   'P 1'
#
loop_
_entity.id
_entity.type
_entity.pdbx_description
1 polymer ?
#
loop_
_entity_poly.entity_id
_entity_poly.type
_entity_poly.pdbx_seq_one_letter_code
_entity_poly.pdbx_strand_id
1 'polypeptide(L)'
;MPAPASDAPAASRFKCGLRRNGSMTGMLLKVLPRKLRLRLREKQLVRDAAARNEGFSCRALAGESDYNICINSDLTVSCNCQDFDGSGQIGSLKSQSLAEIFAGPIANGFRKTLAARSFPTPTCASCADLRIVPVEEATRGLTSYRVPYKGIMVENTVLCNLRCRMCNRKELLQLRSQQVTMPLADVEKVALLLKEHQVQSLLFFNLGEPFLPPDVDKQLQVIRKHNPDIRIVTSSNGQLLDESRKIEAALMTDYIYVSLDGATQDAVSRYQVGADFDRGYRNIRNLVSERDSLGSKTPIVEWKYVVFRWNDRPDQIRKAIELAREAKVDVIGFYRGDGPLGDRSLRWYYHSIFKTLGDRVPGGIVVNLNNIPQHLLAP
;
A
#
# COMPACT_ATOMS: atom_id res chain seq x y z
N MET A 1 -17.26 -23.04 40.90
CA MET A 1 -16.04 -22.48 40.30
C MET A 1 -16.35 -22.11 38.86
N PRO A 2 -16.55 -20.83 38.52
CA PRO A 2 -16.83 -20.42 37.15
C PRO A 2 -15.53 -20.20 36.36
N ALA A 3 -15.58 -20.58 35.09
CA ALA A 3 -14.50 -20.53 34.10
C ALA A 3 -14.02 -19.10 33.80
N PRO A 4 -12.76 -18.91 33.36
CA PRO A 4 -12.22 -17.60 33.06
C PRO A 4 -12.83 -17.03 31.77
N ALA A 5 -13.10 -15.72 31.81
CA ALA A 5 -13.62 -14.92 30.73
C ALA A 5 -12.71 -14.95 29.51
N SER A 6 -13.30 -15.16 28.33
CA SER A 6 -12.65 -15.07 27.04
C SER A 6 -12.44 -13.61 26.64
N ASP A 7 -11.21 -13.12 26.73
CA ASP A 7 -10.81 -11.86 26.11
C ASP A 7 -10.64 -12.07 24.60
N ALA A 8 -11.65 -11.64 23.84
CA ALA A 8 -11.59 -11.55 22.39
C ALA A 8 -10.75 -10.32 21.97
N PRO A 9 -9.71 -10.46 21.11
CA PRO A 9 -8.94 -9.32 20.64
C PRO A 9 -9.72 -8.47 19.63
N ALA A 10 -9.54 -7.15 19.76
CA ALA A 10 -10.26 -6.07 19.08
C ALA A 10 -10.01 -5.97 17.55
N ALA A 11 -10.40 -6.99 16.79
CA ALA A 11 -10.36 -6.99 15.32
C ALA A 11 -11.67 -6.42 14.73
N SER A 12 -11.90 -5.10 14.79
CA SER A 12 -13.01 -4.47 14.03
C SER A 12 -12.95 -2.93 13.87
N ARG A 13 -11.77 -2.30 13.80
CA ARG A 13 -11.69 -0.83 13.65
C ARG A 13 -10.72 -0.32 12.58
N PHE A 14 -10.76 -0.89 11.38
CA PHE A 14 -10.36 -0.16 10.16
C PHE A 14 -11.61 0.39 9.46
N LYS A 15 -12.26 1.38 10.10
CA LYS A 15 -13.13 2.30 9.37
C LYS A 15 -12.21 3.35 8.75
N CYS A 16 -11.75 3.11 7.52
CA CYS A 16 -11.34 4.23 6.67
C CYS A 16 -12.52 5.20 6.66
N GLY A 17 -12.32 6.38 7.26
CA GLY A 17 -13.33 7.40 7.47
C GLY A 17 -13.84 7.98 6.16
N LEU A 18 -14.68 7.21 5.48
CA LEU A 18 -15.81 7.67 4.71
C LEU A 18 -17.01 7.12 5.46
N ARG A 19 -17.53 7.89 6.44
CA ARG A 19 -18.92 7.70 6.87
C ARG A 19 -19.75 7.60 5.61
N ARG A 20 -20.55 6.53 5.49
CA ARG A 20 -21.57 6.38 4.46
C ARG A 20 -22.60 7.49 4.65
N ASN A 21 -22.30 8.70 4.20
CA ASN A 21 -23.33 9.66 3.84
C ASN A 21 -23.69 9.35 2.40
N GLY A 22 -24.69 8.49 2.22
CA GLY A 22 -25.39 8.29 0.95
C GLY A 22 -26.23 9.52 0.56
N SER A 23 -25.82 10.72 0.93
CA SER A 23 -26.46 11.96 0.50
C SER A 23 -25.90 12.39 -0.85
N MET A 24 -26.74 12.98 -1.70
CA MET A 24 -26.33 13.63 -2.96
C MET A 24 -25.13 14.56 -2.79
N THR A 25 -25.00 15.21 -1.63
CA THR A 25 -23.88 16.08 -1.23
C THR A 25 -22.52 15.37 -1.23
N GLY A 26 -22.47 14.10 -0.80
CA GLY A 26 -21.23 13.30 -0.81
C GLY A 26 -20.79 12.86 -2.22
N MET A 27 -21.70 12.89 -3.19
CA MET A 27 -21.43 12.57 -4.60
C MET A 27 -20.90 13.80 -5.36
N LEU A 28 -21.47 14.98 -5.11
CA LEU A 28 -20.99 16.27 -5.64
C LEU A 28 -19.56 16.59 -5.20
N LEU A 29 -19.21 16.33 -3.94
CA LEU A 29 -17.84 16.49 -3.45
C LEU A 29 -16.82 15.65 -4.23
N LYS A 30 -17.20 14.51 -4.82
CA LYS A 30 -16.29 13.61 -5.58
C LYS A 30 -15.96 14.10 -6.99
N VAL A 31 -16.65 15.14 -7.47
CA VAL A 31 -16.42 15.82 -8.76
C VAL A 31 -15.29 16.84 -8.65
N LEU A 32 -15.04 17.36 -7.44
CA LEU A 32 -14.00 18.37 -7.22
C LEU A 32 -12.58 17.79 -7.37
N PRO A 33 -11.61 18.62 -7.83
CA PRO A 33 -10.20 18.23 -7.87
C PRO A 33 -9.73 17.70 -6.53
N ARG A 34 -8.84 16.69 -6.53
CA ARG A 34 -8.33 16.06 -5.30
C ARG A 34 -7.80 17.09 -4.30
N LYS A 35 -7.02 18.07 -4.75
CA LYS A 35 -6.48 19.15 -3.90
C LYS A 35 -7.58 19.94 -3.18
N LEU A 36 -8.67 20.28 -3.88
CA LEU A 36 -9.80 21.00 -3.28
C LEU A 36 -10.57 20.12 -2.28
N ARG A 37 -10.78 18.83 -2.61
CA ARG A 37 -11.39 17.87 -1.68
C ARG A 37 -10.59 17.72 -0.38
N LEU A 38 -9.26 17.65 -0.48
CA LEU A 38 -8.38 17.56 0.67
C LEU A 38 -8.48 18.83 1.53
N ARG A 39 -8.41 20.02 0.92
CA ARG A 39 -8.57 21.30 1.65
C ARG A 39 -9.92 21.43 2.35
N LEU A 40 -11.02 21.04 1.69
CA LEU A 40 -12.35 21.06 2.31
C LEU A 40 -12.43 20.09 3.49
N ARG A 41 -11.86 18.89 3.34
CA ARG A 41 -11.81 17.88 4.40
C ARG A 41 -10.96 18.35 5.58
N GLU A 42 -9.81 18.96 5.32
CA GLU A 42 -8.98 19.62 6.33
C GLU A 42 -9.79 20.66 7.12
N LYS A 43 -10.41 21.63 6.44
CA LYS A 43 -11.23 22.65 7.10
C LYS A 43 -12.40 22.07 7.90
N GLN A 44 -12.98 20.96 7.43
CA GLN A 44 -14.02 20.25 8.18
C GLN A 44 -13.44 19.60 9.45
N LEU A 45 -12.35 18.84 9.33
CA LEU A 45 -11.72 18.16 10.46
C LEU A 45 -11.26 19.14 11.54
N VAL A 46 -10.64 20.26 11.16
CA VAL A 46 -10.18 21.29 12.11
C VAL A 46 -11.36 21.87 12.90
N ARG A 47 -12.44 22.27 12.21
CA ARG A 47 -13.64 22.81 12.87
C ARG A 47 -14.28 21.79 13.80
N ASP A 48 -14.45 20.55 13.33
CA ASP A 48 -15.10 19.49 14.08
C ASP A 48 -14.29 19.09 15.33
N ALA A 49 -12.95 19.09 15.24
CA ALA A 49 -12.05 18.79 16.35
C ALA A 49 -12.00 19.93 17.37
N ALA A 50 -12.01 21.19 16.91
CA ALA A 50 -12.08 22.36 17.78
C ALA A 50 -13.38 22.36 18.60
N ALA A 51 -14.51 22.08 17.97
CA ALA A 51 -15.82 22.02 18.64
C ALA A 51 -15.91 20.92 19.71
N ARG A 52 -15.08 19.88 19.62
CA ARG A 52 -15.09 18.72 20.52
C ARG A 52 -13.93 18.67 21.51
N ASN A 53 -13.11 19.72 21.57
CA ASN A 53 -11.85 19.75 22.32
C ASN A 53 -10.95 18.53 22.01
N GLU A 54 -10.85 18.16 20.73
CA GLU A 54 -10.01 17.07 20.22
C GLU A 54 -8.80 17.66 19.46
N GLY A 55 -7.66 16.97 19.44
CA GLY A 55 -6.51 17.23 18.57
C GLY A 55 -6.29 16.11 17.54
N PHE A 56 -5.18 16.19 16.81
CA PHE A 56 -4.78 15.12 15.89
C PHE A 56 -3.50 14.43 16.37
N SER A 57 -3.45 13.11 16.21
CA SER A 57 -2.23 12.32 16.32
C SER A 57 -2.04 11.43 15.09
N CYS A 58 -0.82 10.97 14.85
CA CYS A 58 -0.48 10.18 13.67
C CYS A 58 0.21 8.87 14.08
N ARG A 59 -0.37 7.73 13.71
CA ARG A 59 0.22 6.40 13.99
C ARG A 59 1.59 6.23 13.33
N ALA A 60 1.78 6.75 12.12
CA ALA A 60 3.07 6.70 11.44
C ALA A 60 4.17 7.43 12.21
N LEU A 61 3.90 8.66 12.64
CA LEU A 61 4.85 9.44 13.45
C LEU A 61 4.99 8.92 14.89
N ALA A 62 4.08 8.05 15.35
CA ALA A 62 4.19 7.32 16.61
C ALA A 62 5.00 6.00 16.48
N GLY A 63 5.36 5.58 15.27
CA GLY A 63 6.05 4.31 15.00
C GLY A 63 5.11 3.09 14.91
N GLU A 64 3.80 3.31 14.84
CA GLU A 64 2.76 2.28 14.88
C GLU A 64 2.07 2.04 13.53
N SER A 65 2.62 2.59 12.45
CA SER A 65 2.07 2.35 11.11
C SER A 65 2.52 1.01 10.57
N ASP A 66 1.58 0.35 9.89
CA ASP A 66 1.80 -0.90 9.18
C ASP A 66 2.20 -0.64 7.70
N TYR A 67 2.12 0.61 7.22
CA TYR A 67 2.18 0.90 5.78
C TYR A 67 2.85 2.23 5.37
N ASN A 68 2.74 3.29 6.17
CA ASN A 68 3.00 4.65 5.69
C ASN A 68 4.45 5.13 5.79
N ILE A 69 5.29 4.51 6.62
CA ILE A 69 6.71 4.88 6.69
C ILE A 69 7.42 4.29 5.48
N CYS A 70 8.05 5.15 4.68
CA CYS A 70 8.75 4.74 3.46
C CYS A 70 10.22 5.14 3.53
N ILE A 71 11.12 4.17 3.31
CA ILE A 71 12.51 4.40 2.94
C ILE A 71 12.58 4.41 1.43
N ASN A 72 12.85 5.58 0.87
CA ASN A 72 12.84 5.81 -0.57
C ASN A 72 14.12 5.29 -1.24
N SER A 73 14.13 5.20 -2.58
CA SER A 73 15.29 4.65 -3.33
C SER A 73 16.58 5.43 -3.09
N ASP A 74 16.48 6.71 -2.73
CA ASP A 74 17.59 7.63 -2.46
C ASP A 74 17.95 7.76 -0.97
N LEU A 75 17.43 6.85 -0.12
CA LEU A 75 17.57 6.82 1.33
C LEU A 75 16.90 7.96 2.10
N THR A 76 16.11 8.81 1.44
CA THR A 76 15.21 9.72 2.17
C THR A 76 14.10 8.92 2.85
N VAL A 77 13.63 9.39 4.00
CA VAL A 77 12.56 8.76 4.76
C VAL A 77 11.33 9.65 4.75
N SER A 78 10.20 9.09 4.32
CA SER A 78 8.90 9.77 4.26
C SER A 78 7.92 9.18 5.27
N CYS A 79 7.09 10.02 5.88
CA CYS A 79 6.10 9.58 6.87
C CYS A 79 4.75 9.16 6.25
N ASN A 80 4.65 9.12 4.91
CA ASN A 80 3.44 8.72 4.20
C ASN A 80 3.76 7.99 2.89
N CYS A 81 2.91 7.02 2.53
CA CYS A 81 3.06 6.23 1.31
C CYS A 81 2.69 6.96 0.00
N GLN A 82 2.16 8.19 0.09
CA GLN A 82 1.71 8.98 -1.07
C GLN A 82 2.48 10.28 -1.17
N ASP A 83 3.79 10.21 -0.91
CA ASP A 83 4.67 11.37 -0.83
C ASP A 83 5.20 11.76 -2.22
N PHE A 84 4.29 12.03 -3.15
CA PHE A 84 4.61 12.26 -4.56
C PHE A 84 5.27 13.62 -4.82
N ASP A 85 5.19 14.55 -3.86
CA ASP A 85 5.77 15.89 -3.91
C ASP A 85 6.90 16.09 -2.88
N GLY A 86 7.24 15.07 -2.09
CA GLY A 86 8.28 15.13 -1.07
C GLY A 86 7.88 15.89 0.20
N SER A 87 6.66 16.42 0.30
CA SER A 87 6.18 17.17 1.47
C SER A 87 6.16 16.35 2.76
N GLY A 88 6.16 15.02 2.66
CA GLY A 88 6.19 14.08 3.76
C GLY A 88 7.58 13.61 4.19
N GLN A 89 8.65 14.08 3.55
CA GLN A 89 10.02 13.71 3.92
C GLN A 89 10.37 14.25 5.31
N ILE A 90 10.88 13.38 6.17
CA ILE A 90 11.22 13.68 7.58
C ILE A 90 12.71 13.57 7.88
N GLY A 91 13.53 13.03 6.98
CA GLY A 91 14.98 12.95 7.12
C GLY A 91 15.64 12.05 6.07
N SER A 92 16.91 11.70 6.29
CA SER A 92 17.69 10.87 5.35
C SER A 92 18.64 9.92 6.07
N LEU A 93 18.61 8.63 5.67
CA LEU A 93 19.52 7.61 6.18
C LEU A 93 20.96 7.75 5.68
N LYS A 94 21.22 8.73 4.79
CA LYS A 94 22.58 9.08 4.38
C LYS A 94 23.41 9.74 5.48
N SER A 95 22.73 10.41 6.42
CA SER A 95 23.39 11.23 7.44
C SER A 95 22.82 11.05 8.85
N GLN A 96 21.76 10.25 9.01
CA GLN A 96 21.05 10.07 10.26
C GLN A 96 20.60 8.61 10.42
N SER A 97 20.60 8.10 11.63
CA SER A 97 19.87 6.89 12.00
C SER A 97 18.35 7.11 11.94
N LEU A 98 17.56 6.04 11.87
CA LEU A 98 16.10 6.15 11.87
C LEU A 98 15.58 6.77 13.19
N ALA A 99 16.25 6.48 14.31
CA ALA A 99 15.96 7.10 15.59
C ALA A 99 16.16 8.62 15.57
N GLU A 100 17.27 9.10 15.01
CA GLU A 100 17.55 10.53 14.86
C GLU A 100 16.57 11.23 13.93
N ILE A 101 16.14 10.57 12.85
CA ILE A 101 15.10 11.09 11.95
C ILE A 101 13.77 11.27 12.71
N PHE A 102 13.37 10.27 13.48
CA PHE A 102 12.12 10.30 14.24
C PHE A 102 12.14 11.28 15.41
N ALA A 103 13.29 11.47 16.04
CA ALA A 103 13.51 12.48 17.07
C ALA A 103 13.84 13.87 16.50
N GLY A 104 14.01 13.97 15.18
CA GLY A 104 14.48 15.16 14.49
C GLY A 104 13.45 16.30 14.43
N PRO A 105 13.89 17.50 14.04
CA PRO A 105 13.06 18.70 14.04
C PRO A 105 11.86 18.61 13.09
N ILE A 106 11.98 17.94 11.94
CA ILE A 106 10.89 17.83 10.96
C ILE A 106 9.77 16.93 11.50
N ALA A 107 10.09 15.71 11.95
CA ALA A 107 9.11 14.81 12.54
C ALA A 107 8.43 15.43 13.78
N ASN A 108 9.20 16.09 14.64
CA ASN A 108 8.64 16.82 15.79
C ASN A 108 7.76 18.00 15.38
N GLY A 109 8.15 18.74 14.34
CA GLY A 109 7.33 19.79 13.74
C GLY A 109 5.98 19.25 13.28
N PHE A 110 5.97 18.12 12.58
CA PHE A 110 4.73 17.49 12.12
C PHE A 110 3.83 17.05 13.28
N ARG A 111 4.39 16.43 14.33
CA ARG A 111 3.64 16.07 15.53
C ARG A 111 3.03 17.30 16.21
N LYS A 112 3.80 18.39 16.34
CA LYS A 112 3.32 19.68 16.90
C LYS A 112 2.19 20.29 16.06
N THR A 113 2.33 20.32 14.74
CA THR A 113 1.30 20.85 13.83
C THR A 113 0.00 20.06 13.97
N LEU A 114 0.07 18.73 14.01
CA LEU A 114 -1.09 17.86 14.24
C LEU A 114 -1.74 18.09 15.61
N ALA A 115 -0.94 18.14 16.68
CA ALA A 115 -1.46 18.39 18.02
C ALA A 115 -2.14 19.77 18.13
N ALA A 116 -1.65 20.76 17.38
CA ALA A 116 -2.23 22.09 17.26
C ALA A 116 -3.45 22.17 16.31
N ARG A 117 -4.05 21.02 15.94
CA ARG A 117 -5.21 20.91 15.03
C ARG A 117 -4.96 21.47 13.63
N SER A 118 -3.76 21.31 13.12
CA SER A 118 -3.39 21.68 11.75
C SER A 118 -2.73 20.50 11.04
N PHE A 119 -2.52 20.59 9.73
CA PHE A 119 -1.93 19.52 8.95
C PHE A 119 -0.57 19.91 8.37
N PRO A 120 0.49 19.09 8.56
CA PRO A 120 1.80 19.39 8.00
C PRO A 120 1.82 19.22 6.48
N THR A 121 1.02 18.30 5.95
CA THR A 121 0.87 18.10 4.51
C THR A 121 -0.61 17.96 4.12
N PRO A 122 -0.97 18.28 2.86
CA PRO A 122 -2.34 18.11 2.38
C PRO A 122 -2.85 16.66 2.42
N THR A 123 -1.95 15.66 2.36
CA THR A 123 -2.33 14.24 2.34
C THR A 123 -2.78 13.75 3.71
N CYS A 124 -2.32 14.38 4.80
CA CYS A 124 -2.64 14.00 6.18
C CYS A 124 -4.14 13.90 6.43
N ALA A 125 -4.93 14.86 5.93
CA ALA A 125 -6.39 14.90 6.14
C ALA A 125 -7.12 13.66 5.62
N SER A 126 -6.51 12.91 4.68
CA SER A 126 -7.05 11.67 4.11
C SER A 126 -6.27 10.41 4.49
N CYS A 127 -5.19 10.55 5.26
CA CYS A 127 -4.32 9.44 5.63
C CYS A 127 -5.04 8.48 6.60
N ALA A 128 -4.81 7.18 6.41
CA ALA A 128 -5.39 6.15 7.28
C ALA A 128 -4.82 6.16 8.70
N ASP A 129 -3.62 6.71 8.89
CA ASP A 129 -2.96 6.80 10.19
C ASP A 129 -3.30 8.05 10.99
N LEU A 130 -4.09 8.96 10.42
CA LEU A 130 -4.59 10.12 11.16
C LEU A 130 -5.63 9.68 12.19
N ARG A 131 -5.40 10.01 13.46
CA ARG A 131 -6.34 9.80 14.55
C ARG A 131 -6.82 11.15 15.07
N ILE A 132 -8.12 11.24 15.33
CA ILE A 132 -8.74 12.34 16.06
C ILE A 132 -8.86 11.85 17.50
N VAL A 133 -8.22 12.55 18.43
CA VAL A 133 -8.02 12.11 19.82
C VAL A 133 -8.23 13.30 20.77
N PRO A 134 -8.46 13.10 22.07
CA PRO A 134 -8.44 14.20 23.05
C PRO A 134 -7.14 15.01 22.98
N VAL A 135 -7.20 16.31 23.30
CA VAL A 135 -6.02 17.21 23.25
C VAL A 135 -4.86 16.70 24.11
N GLU A 136 -5.16 16.09 25.25
CA GLU A 136 -4.16 15.55 26.16
C GLU A 136 -3.41 14.38 25.51
N GLU A 137 -4.11 13.51 24.76
CA GLU A 137 -3.49 12.42 24.00
C GLU A 137 -2.68 12.95 22.82
N ALA A 138 -3.20 13.92 22.08
CA ALA A 138 -2.47 14.58 20.99
C ALA A 138 -1.16 15.22 21.48
N THR A 139 -1.22 15.92 22.63
CA THR A 139 -0.05 16.54 23.27
C THR A 139 0.94 15.48 23.78
N ARG A 140 0.44 14.38 24.37
CA ARG A 140 1.31 13.27 24.80
C ARG A 140 2.06 12.63 23.63
N GLY A 141 1.44 12.59 22.45
CA GLY A 141 2.06 12.11 21.22
C GLY A 141 3.30 12.89 20.78
N LEU A 142 3.59 14.07 21.36
CA LEU A 142 4.82 14.82 21.08
C LEU A 142 6.07 14.13 21.64
N THR A 143 5.93 13.40 22.75
CA THR A 143 7.03 12.70 23.43
C THR A 143 6.84 11.19 23.46
N SER A 144 5.61 10.70 23.30
CA SER A 144 5.28 9.28 23.24
C SER A 144 5.28 8.79 21.80
N TYR A 145 6.46 8.40 21.32
CA TYR A 145 6.64 7.72 20.02
C TYR A 145 7.76 6.68 20.12
N ARG A 146 7.81 5.78 19.16
CA ARG A 146 8.90 4.82 18.99
C ARG A 146 9.43 4.87 17.57
N VAL A 147 10.61 4.31 17.37
CA VAL A 147 11.10 4.00 16.02
C VAL A 147 10.14 2.98 15.38
N PRO A 148 9.81 3.09 14.08
CA PRO A 148 8.89 2.18 13.41
C PRO A 148 9.29 0.72 13.57
N TYR A 149 8.34 -0.11 14.01
CA TYR A 149 8.55 -1.53 14.27
C TYR A 149 7.47 -2.43 13.65
N LYS A 150 6.33 -1.86 13.21
CA LYS A 150 5.27 -2.66 12.60
C LYS A 150 5.49 -2.87 11.10
N GLY A 151 5.38 -1.80 10.31
CA GLY A 151 5.56 -1.84 8.88
C GLY A 151 6.47 -0.74 8.36
N ILE A 152 7.43 -1.11 7.53
CA ILE A 152 8.23 -0.16 6.74
C ILE A 152 8.11 -0.53 5.28
N MET A 153 7.79 0.48 4.46
CA MET A 153 7.86 0.41 3.01
C MET A 153 9.27 0.73 2.53
N VAL A 154 9.77 -0.04 1.57
CA VAL A 154 11.06 0.19 0.93
C VAL A 154 10.85 0.29 -0.58
N GLU A 155 11.10 1.48 -1.12
CA GLU A 155 11.15 1.73 -2.55
C GLU A 155 12.54 1.32 -3.06
N ASN A 156 12.67 0.09 -3.56
CA ASN A 156 13.94 -0.36 -4.12
C ASN A 156 14.26 0.30 -5.47
N THR A 157 13.23 0.75 -6.20
CA THR A 157 13.38 1.57 -7.40
C THR A 157 12.13 2.40 -7.65
N VAL A 158 12.32 3.57 -8.28
CA VAL A 158 11.25 4.38 -8.86
C VAL A 158 11.11 4.14 -10.37
N LEU A 159 11.95 3.29 -10.97
CA LEU A 159 11.84 2.90 -12.37
C LEU A 159 10.76 1.81 -12.55
N CYS A 160 10.14 1.76 -13.73
CA CYS A 160 9.17 0.72 -14.09
C CYS A 160 8.99 0.64 -15.61
N ASN A 161 8.74 -0.56 -16.11
CA ASN A 161 8.59 -0.90 -17.52
C ASN A 161 7.24 -0.48 -18.14
N LEU A 162 6.27 -0.04 -17.33
CA LEU A 162 4.95 0.41 -17.78
C LEU A 162 4.77 1.93 -17.63
N ARG A 163 3.72 2.49 -18.25
CA ARG A 163 3.35 3.91 -18.15
C ARG A 163 1.88 4.09 -17.78
N CYS A 164 1.49 3.59 -16.60
CA CYS A 164 0.09 3.61 -16.17
C CYS A 164 -0.48 5.05 -16.15
N ARG A 165 -1.67 5.25 -16.73
CA ARG A 165 -2.22 6.61 -17.00
C ARG A 165 -2.39 7.53 -15.79
N MET A 166 -2.51 6.97 -14.58
CA MET A 166 -2.73 7.74 -13.35
C MET A 166 -1.64 7.52 -12.30
N CYS A 167 -0.49 7.00 -12.72
CA CYS A 167 0.65 6.83 -11.84
C CYS A 167 1.36 8.18 -11.62
N ASN A 168 1.59 8.57 -10.36
CA ASN A 168 2.28 9.80 -9.98
C ASN A 168 3.82 9.65 -9.97
N ARG A 169 4.34 8.68 -10.74
CA ARG A 169 5.77 8.36 -10.77
C ARG A 169 6.60 9.43 -11.49
N LYS A 170 5.99 10.21 -12.39
CA LYS A 170 6.71 11.24 -13.15
C LYS A 170 7.31 12.30 -12.23
N GLU A 171 6.55 12.74 -11.24
CA GLU A 171 6.97 13.68 -10.22
C GLU A 171 8.05 13.06 -9.32
N LEU A 172 7.88 11.80 -8.91
CA LEU A 172 8.87 11.09 -8.09
C LEU A 172 10.22 10.93 -8.79
N LEU A 173 10.24 10.68 -10.11
CA LEU A 173 11.50 10.58 -10.86
C LEU A 173 12.36 11.85 -10.77
N GLN A 174 11.72 13.03 -10.64
CA GLN A 174 12.43 14.29 -10.44
C GLN A 174 12.98 14.38 -9.00
N LEU A 175 12.15 14.01 -8.02
CA LEU A 175 12.53 14.01 -6.60
C LEU A 175 13.63 13.01 -6.25
N ARG A 176 13.70 11.88 -6.96
CA ARG A 176 14.69 10.80 -6.77
C ARG A 176 15.82 10.85 -7.81
N SER A 177 15.99 11.98 -8.50
CA SER A 177 16.89 12.10 -9.65
C SER A 177 18.34 11.68 -9.38
N GLN A 178 18.82 11.78 -8.14
CA GLN A 178 20.17 11.38 -7.74
C GLN A 178 20.34 9.86 -7.58
N GLN A 179 19.26 9.13 -7.26
CA GLN A 179 19.30 7.69 -7.00
C GLN A 179 17.92 7.07 -7.23
N VAL A 180 17.69 6.64 -8.47
CA VAL A 180 16.40 6.07 -8.92
C VAL A 180 16.22 4.60 -8.56
N THR A 181 17.31 3.90 -8.24
CA THR A 181 17.34 2.51 -7.78
C THR A 181 18.30 2.42 -6.61
N MET A 182 17.89 1.74 -5.55
CA MET A 182 18.70 1.50 -4.36
C MET A 182 19.81 0.49 -4.68
N PRO A 183 21.09 0.85 -4.53
CA PRO A 183 22.20 -0.10 -4.68
C PRO A 183 22.11 -1.23 -3.64
N LEU A 184 22.61 -2.42 -3.98
CA LEU A 184 22.61 -3.57 -3.06
C LEU A 184 23.23 -3.25 -1.69
N ALA A 185 24.29 -2.44 -1.64
CA ALA A 185 24.92 -2.01 -0.39
C ALA A 185 23.98 -1.18 0.49
N ASP A 186 23.12 -0.37 -0.11
CA ASP A 186 22.10 0.39 0.62
C ASP A 186 20.93 -0.51 1.05
N VAL A 187 20.57 -1.51 0.25
CA VAL A 187 19.60 -2.55 0.65
C VAL A 187 20.11 -3.32 1.88
N GLU A 188 21.41 -3.63 1.94
CA GLU A 188 22.01 -4.29 3.11
C GLU A 188 21.94 -3.40 4.36
N LYS A 189 22.21 -2.09 4.25
CA LYS A 189 22.01 -1.14 5.35
C LYS A 189 20.57 -1.13 5.83
N VAL A 190 19.61 -1.11 4.90
CA VAL A 190 18.18 -1.18 5.23
C VAL A 190 17.85 -2.50 5.92
N ALA A 191 18.36 -3.64 5.44
CA ALA A 191 18.12 -4.95 6.05
C ALA A 191 18.64 -5.02 7.50
N LEU A 192 19.80 -4.42 7.79
CA LEU A 192 20.35 -4.33 9.15
C LEU A 192 19.50 -3.43 10.05
N LEU A 193 19.01 -2.29 9.52
CA LEU A 193 18.09 -1.39 10.23
C LEU A 193 16.76 -2.07 10.57
N LEU A 194 16.18 -2.83 9.62
CA LEU A 194 14.95 -3.58 9.86
C LEU A 194 15.13 -4.57 11.02
N LYS A 195 16.29 -5.23 11.08
CA LYS A 195 16.66 -6.16 12.14
C LYS A 195 16.83 -5.45 13.49
N GLU A 196 17.58 -4.34 13.50
CA GLU A 196 17.84 -3.54 14.69
C GLU A 196 16.55 -3.11 15.40
N HIS A 197 15.55 -2.68 14.62
CA HIS A 197 14.27 -2.22 15.14
C HIS A 197 13.19 -3.30 15.20
N GLN A 198 13.53 -4.56 14.92
CA GLN A 198 12.62 -5.71 14.96
C GLN A 198 11.34 -5.46 14.15
N VAL A 199 11.52 -4.93 12.93
CA VAL A 199 10.40 -4.59 12.05
C VAL A 199 9.65 -5.85 11.67
N GLN A 200 8.34 -5.87 11.88
CA GLN A 200 7.49 -7.05 11.68
C GLN A 200 7.15 -7.30 10.21
N SER A 201 6.97 -6.23 9.43
CA SER A 201 6.54 -6.28 8.04
C SER A 201 7.33 -5.32 7.16
N LEU A 202 7.79 -5.83 6.02
CA LEU A 202 8.42 -5.09 4.95
C LEU A 202 7.47 -5.02 3.76
N LEU A 203 7.11 -3.80 3.35
CA LEU A 203 6.43 -3.55 2.08
C LEU A 203 7.47 -3.21 1.01
N PHE A 204 7.88 -4.22 0.25
CA PHE A 204 8.93 -4.10 -0.75
C PHE A 204 8.37 -3.63 -2.10
N PHE A 205 7.91 -2.38 -2.14
CA PHE A 205 7.40 -1.69 -3.33
C PHE A 205 7.12 -0.21 -3.02
N ASN A 206 6.93 0.59 -4.06
CA ASN A 206 6.20 1.86 -3.99
C ASN A 206 5.51 2.13 -5.34
N LEU A 207 5.98 3.13 -6.12
CA LEU A 207 5.46 3.42 -7.47
C LEU A 207 6.28 2.80 -8.62
N GLY A 208 7.51 2.34 -8.35
CA GLY A 208 8.32 1.61 -9.33
C GLY A 208 7.88 0.15 -9.50
N GLU A 209 8.65 -0.61 -10.29
CA GLU A 209 8.48 -2.04 -10.48
C GLU A 209 9.58 -2.76 -9.71
N PRO A 210 9.27 -3.43 -8.59
CA PRO A 210 10.28 -4.02 -7.71
C PRO A 210 11.16 -5.04 -8.41
N PHE A 211 10.66 -5.71 -9.45
CA PHE A 211 11.39 -6.73 -10.23
C PHE A 211 12.11 -6.17 -11.47
N LEU A 212 12.17 -4.85 -11.63
CA LEU A 212 12.95 -4.23 -12.72
C LEU A 212 14.46 -4.32 -12.49
N PRO A 213 15.01 -4.07 -11.27
CA PRO A 213 16.44 -4.18 -11.04
C PRO A 213 16.96 -5.61 -11.30
N PRO A 214 18.11 -5.77 -11.98
CA PRO A 214 18.66 -7.08 -12.36
C PRO A 214 19.20 -7.90 -11.16
N ASP A 215 19.30 -7.29 -9.99
CA ASP A 215 19.81 -7.87 -8.75
C ASP A 215 18.73 -8.00 -7.66
N VAL A 216 17.43 -7.92 -8.01
CA VAL A 216 16.32 -8.03 -7.05
C VAL A 216 16.34 -9.33 -6.23
N ASP A 217 16.82 -10.43 -6.81
CA ASP A 217 17.06 -11.70 -6.11
C ASP A 217 18.08 -11.52 -4.99
N LYS A 218 19.20 -10.84 -5.25
CA LYS A 218 20.23 -10.55 -4.25
C LYS A 218 19.70 -9.59 -3.18
N GLN A 219 18.89 -8.60 -3.57
CA GLN A 219 18.26 -7.66 -2.64
C GLN A 219 17.39 -8.42 -1.63
N LEU A 220 16.50 -9.30 -2.10
CA LEU A 220 15.63 -10.09 -1.22
C LEU A 220 16.39 -11.18 -0.44
N GLN A 221 17.44 -11.78 -1.01
CA GLN A 221 18.33 -12.71 -0.29
C GLN A 221 18.98 -12.04 0.92
N VAL A 222 19.52 -10.83 0.76
CA VAL A 222 20.14 -10.08 1.85
C VAL A 222 19.11 -9.73 2.92
N ILE A 223 17.91 -9.29 2.52
CA ILE A 223 16.82 -8.99 3.47
C ILE A 223 16.47 -10.23 4.28
N ARG A 224 16.22 -11.37 3.63
CA ARG A 224 15.87 -12.64 4.30
C ARG A 224 17.01 -13.16 5.18
N LYS A 225 18.26 -13.04 4.75
CA LYS A 225 19.44 -13.42 5.54
C LYS A 225 19.48 -12.71 6.90
N HIS A 226 19.19 -11.41 6.91
CA HIS A 226 19.20 -10.63 8.16
C HIS A 226 17.90 -10.72 8.95
N ASN A 227 16.79 -10.98 8.28
CA ASN A 227 15.44 -10.97 8.83
C ASN A 227 14.65 -12.21 8.35
N PRO A 228 14.95 -13.41 8.86
CA PRO A 228 14.31 -14.64 8.38
C PRO A 228 12.78 -14.62 8.59
N ASP A 229 12.32 -14.06 9.71
CA ASP A 229 10.91 -14.08 10.13
C ASP A 229 10.11 -12.83 9.73
N ILE A 230 10.71 -11.86 9.05
CA ILE A 230 9.98 -10.66 8.62
C ILE A 230 8.93 -11.02 7.58
N ARG A 231 7.72 -10.47 7.71
CA ARG A 231 6.71 -10.61 6.67
C ARG A 231 7.06 -9.70 5.49
N ILE A 232 7.26 -10.25 4.30
CA ILE A 232 7.55 -9.47 3.08
C ILE A 232 6.32 -9.44 2.18
N VAL A 233 5.79 -8.25 1.94
CA VAL A 233 4.70 -8.01 0.98
C VAL A 233 5.25 -7.22 -0.19
N THR A 234 5.01 -7.68 -1.42
CA THR A 234 5.38 -6.95 -2.64
C THR A 234 4.20 -6.75 -3.58
N SER A 235 4.36 -5.82 -4.52
CA SER A 235 3.38 -5.54 -5.58
C SER A 235 4.11 -5.35 -6.90
N SER A 236 3.79 -6.19 -7.88
CA SER A 236 4.39 -6.19 -9.22
C SER A 236 3.32 -6.02 -10.30
N ASN A 237 3.71 -5.47 -11.45
CA ASN A 237 2.89 -5.50 -12.66
C ASN A 237 2.93 -6.85 -13.41
N GLY A 238 3.74 -7.80 -12.94
CA GLY A 238 3.81 -9.19 -13.42
C GLY A 238 4.52 -9.38 -14.77
N GLN A 239 4.86 -8.31 -15.48
CA GLN A 239 5.44 -8.41 -16.83
C GLN A 239 6.88 -8.92 -16.84
N LEU A 240 7.59 -8.82 -15.71
CA LEU A 240 9.00 -9.20 -15.58
C LEU A 240 9.21 -10.49 -14.77
N LEU A 241 8.14 -11.18 -14.42
CA LEU A 241 8.19 -12.47 -13.70
C LEU A 241 8.33 -13.65 -14.69
N ASP A 242 9.18 -13.48 -15.71
CA ASP A 242 9.49 -14.49 -16.75
C ASP A 242 10.96 -14.92 -16.74
N GLU A 243 11.78 -14.34 -15.86
CA GLU A 243 13.16 -14.76 -15.60
C GLU A 243 13.23 -15.57 -14.31
N SER A 244 13.97 -16.70 -14.32
CA SER A 244 14.07 -17.60 -13.16
C SER A 244 14.50 -16.88 -11.88
N ARG A 245 15.51 -16.01 -11.96
CA ARG A 245 16.00 -15.21 -10.81
C ARG A 245 14.92 -14.28 -10.24
N LYS A 246 14.04 -13.72 -11.08
CA LYS A 246 12.94 -12.86 -10.61
C LYS A 246 11.79 -13.66 -10.01
N ILE A 247 11.56 -14.88 -10.52
CA ILE A 247 10.64 -15.83 -9.89
C ILE A 247 11.20 -16.26 -8.52
N GLU A 248 12.47 -16.65 -8.43
CA GLU A 248 13.16 -16.95 -7.16
C GLU A 248 13.04 -15.77 -6.17
N ALA A 249 13.23 -14.54 -6.65
CA ALA A 249 13.00 -13.33 -5.88
C ALA A 249 11.56 -13.25 -5.35
N ALA A 250 10.56 -13.46 -6.20
CA ALA A 250 9.15 -13.43 -5.80
C ALA A 250 8.82 -14.54 -4.77
N LEU A 251 9.41 -15.73 -4.92
CA LEU A 251 9.25 -16.86 -4.00
C LEU A 251 9.81 -16.58 -2.60
N MET A 252 10.72 -15.61 -2.44
CA MET A 252 11.21 -15.16 -1.13
C MET A 252 10.23 -14.22 -0.41
N THR A 253 9.08 -13.87 -1.01
CA THR A 253 8.06 -13.02 -0.39
C THR A 253 6.95 -13.84 0.27
N ASP A 254 6.18 -13.23 1.18
CA ASP A 254 5.05 -13.89 1.85
C ASP A 254 3.71 -13.58 1.16
N TYR A 255 3.62 -12.42 0.52
CA TYR A 255 2.44 -11.97 -0.21
C TYR A 255 2.85 -11.17 -1.43
N ILE A 256 2.31 -11.50 -2.59
CA ILE A 256 2.54 -10.77 -3.83
C ILE A 256 1.22 -10.37 -4.47
N TYR A 257 1.02 -9.06 -4.62
CA TYR A 257 0.01 -8.54 -5.52
C TYR A 257 0.57 -8.54 -6.94
N VAL A 258 -0.07 -9.24 -7.87
CA VAL A 258 0.22 -9.12 -9.30
C VAL A 258 -0.89 -8.29 -9.94
N SER A 259 -0.54 -7.06 -10.33
CA SER A 259 -1.47 -6.07 -10.86
C SER A 259 -1.66 -6.25 -12.36
N LEU A 260 -2.81 -6.81 -12.75
CA LEU A 260 -3.22 -6.98 -14.13
C LEU A 260 -4.68 -6.54 -14.27
N ASP A 261 -4.89 -5.30 -14.72
CA ASP A 261 -6.14 -4.55 -14.54
C ASP A 261 -7.21 -4.86 -15.61
N GLY A 262 -7.47 -6.14 -15.84
CA GLY A 262 -8.39 -6.60 -16.88
C GLY A 262 -8.23 -8.08 -17.18
N ALA A 263 -9.29 -8.70 -17.73
CA ALA A 263 -9.27 -10.08 -18.22
C ALA A 263 -8.98 -10.18 -19.72
N THR A 264 -8.60 -9.06 -20.37
CA THR A 264 -8.30 -8.98 -21.80
C THR A 264 -7.22 -7.94 -22.06
N GLN A 265 -6.54 -8.06 -23.20
CA GLN A 265 -5.53 -7.09 -23.63
C GLN A 265 -6.09 -5.66 -23.75
N ASP A 266 -7.30 -5.49 -24.32
CA ASP A 266 -7.93 -4.17 -24.43
C ASP A 266 -8.17 -3.52 -23.05
N ALA A 267 -8.65 -4.30 -22.08
CA ALA A 267 -8.93 -3.78 -20.75
C ALA A 267 -7.65 -3.32 -20.03
N VAL A 268 -6.60 -4.13 -20.11
CA VAL A 268 -5.29 -3.87 -19.47
C VAL A 268 -4.60 -2.67 -20.12
N SER A 269 -4.48 -2.65 -21.46
CA SER A 269 -3.78 -1.58 -22.21
C SER A 269 -4.37 -0.19 -22.00
N ARG A 270 -5.67 -0.09 -21.69
CA ARG A 270 -6.34 1.19 -21.44
C ARG A 270 -5.80 1.93 -20.24
N TYR A 271 -5.31 1.23 -19.22
CA TYR A 271 -4.72 1.82 -18.02
C TYR A 271 -3.22 1.58 -17.93
N GLN A 272 -2.79 0.33 -18.05
CA GLN A 272 -1.41 -0.14 -17.93
C GLN A 272 -0.71 -0.07 -19.30
N VAL A 273 -0.40 1.14 -19.78
CA VAL A 273 0.21 1.33 -21.10
C VAL A 273 1.56 0.59 -21.18
N GLY A 274 1.69 -0.28 -22.18
CA GLY A 274 2.84 -1.14 -22.42
C GLY A 274 2.74 -2.54 -21.82
N ALA A 275 1.63 -2.87 -21.13
CA ALA A 275 1.42 -4.21 -20.58
C ALA A 275 0.91 -5.18 -21.64
N ASP A 276 1.39 -6.41 -21.57
CA ASP A 276 0.92 -7.56 -22.34
C ASP A 276 0.13 -8.48 -21.40
N PHE A 277 -1.14 -8.72 -21.74
CA PHE A 277 -2.03 -9.52 -20.91
C PHE A 277 -1.60 -10.99 -20.86
N ASP A 278 -1.28 -11.58 -22.01
CA ASP A 278 -0.94 -13.00 -22.11
C ASP A 278 0.40 -13.29 -21.42
N ARG A 279 1.38 -12.38 -21.55
CA ARG A 279 2.65 -12.44 -20.81
C ARG A 279 2.40 -12.33 -19.31
N GLY A 280 1.68 -11.31 -18.85
CA GLY A 280 1.38 -11.12 -17.44
C GLY A 280 0.65 -12.33 -16.84
N TYR A 281 -0.36 -12.85 -17.54
CA TYR A 281 -1.12 -14.01 -17.11
C TYR A 281 -0.28 -15.30 -17.09
N ARG A 282 0.54 -15.55 -18.11
CA ARG A 282 1.49 -16.68 -18.11
C ARG A 282 2.47 -16.59 -16.95
N ASN A 283 2.99 -15.40 -16.65
CA ASN A 283 3.94 -15.20 -15.57
C ASN A 283 3.31 -15.47 -14.19
N ILE A 284 2.06 -15.05 -13.98
CA ILE A 284 1.30 -15.40 -12.76
C ILE A 284 1.20 -16.93 -12.61
N ARG A 285 0.83 -17.63 -13.69
CA ARG A 285 0.71 -19.10 -13.71
C ARG A 285 2.04 -19.77 -13.40
N ASN A 286 3.12 -19.29 -13.99
CA ASN A 286 4.46 -19.84 -13.76
C ASN A 286 4.88 -19.64 -12.30
N LEU A 287 4.69 -18.45 -11.72
CA LEU A 287 5.00 -18.18 -10.32
C LEU A 287 4.24 -19.14 -9.38
N VAL A 288 2.94 -19.33 -9.60
CA VAL A 288 2.12 -20.27 -8.83
C VAL A 288 2.62 -21.70 -9.00
N SER A 289 2.92 -22.12 -10.24
CA SER A 289 3.42 -23.46 -10.54
C SER A 289 4.77 -23.75 -9.86
N GLU A 290 5.70 -22.80 -9.88
CA GLU A 290 7.01 -22.93 -9.24
C GLU A 290 6.90 -22.93 -7.71
N ARG A 291 6.02 -22.10 -7.14
CA ARG A 291 5.73 -22.16 -5.70
C ARG A 291 5.18 -23.53 -5.29
N ASP A 292 4.21 -24.04 -6.05
CA ASP A 292 3.52 -25.29 -5.74
C ASP A 292 4.45 -26.50 -5.95
N SER A 293 5.36 -26.47 -6.93
CA SER A 293 6.35 -27.54 -7.18
C SER A 293 7.34 -27.69 -6.01
N LEU A 294 7.64 -26.59 -5.32
CA LEU A 294 8.45 -26.57 -4.10
C LEU A 294 7.64 -26.98 -2.84
N GLY A 295 6.34 -27.26 -2.98
CA GLY A 295 5.44 -27.53 -1.85
C GLY A 295 5.22 -26.32 -0.94
N SER A 296 5.59 -25.11 -1.38
CA SER A 296 5.48 -23.90 -0.57
C SER A 296 4.03 -23.41 -0.47
N LYS A 297 3.71 -22.76 0.66
CA LYS A 297 2.44 -22.05 0.86
C LYS A 297 2.58 -20.54 0.66
N THR A 298 3.80 -20.04 0.49
CA THR A 298 4.10 -18.63 0.25
C THR A 298 4.96 -18.47 -1.01
N PRO A 299 4.81 -17.34 -1.72
CA PRO A 299 3.89 -16.25 -1.44
C PRO A 299 2.43 -16.62 -1.68
N ILE A 300 1.55 -15.99 -0.91
CA ILE A 300 0.14 -15.86 -1.29
C ILE A 300 0.13 -14.97 -2.55
N VAL A 301 -0.36 -15.51 -3.65
CA VAL A 301 -0.43 -14.80 -4.93
C VAL A 301 -1.83 -14.23 -5.10
N GLU A 302 -1.94 -12.91 -5.06
CA GLU A 302 -3.17 -12.19 -5.35
C GLU A 302 -3.12 -11.57 -6.74
N TRP A 303 -4.05 -11.95 -7.60
CA TRP A 303 -4.33 -11.18 -8.80
C TRP A 303 -5.10 -9.91 -8.42
N LYS A 304 -4.40 -8.77 -8.46
CA LYS A 304 -4.97 -7.46 -8.22
C LYS A 304 -5.56 -6.88 -9.50
N TYR A 305 -6.86 -6.58 -9.47
CA TYR A 305 -7.65 -6.06 -10.57
C TYR A 305 -8.25 -4.71 -10.18
N VAL A 306 -7.78 -3.62 -10.77
CA VAL A 306 -8.38 -2.29 -10.58
C VAL A 306 -9.59 -2.11 -11.51
N VAL A 307 -10.75 -1.83 -10.92
CA VAL A 307 -12.04 -1.73 -11.60
C VAL A 307 -12.29 -0.30 -12.11
N PHE A 308 -12.42 -0.19 -13.42
CA PHE A 308 -12.76 0.97 -14.22
C PHE A 308 -14.03 0.73 -15.05
N ARG A 309 -14.61 1.79 -15.62
CA ARG A 309 -15.85 1.70 -16.41
C ARG A 309 -15.77 0.72 -17.60
N TRP A 310 -14.59 0.56 -18.20
CA TRP A 310 -14.40 -0.31 -19.37
C TRP A 310 -14.15 -1.78 -19.03
N ASN A 311 -13.90 -2.09 -17.76
CA ASN A 311 -13.56 -3.44 -17.30
C ASN A 311 -14.46 -3.92 -16.14
N ASP A 312 -15.62 -3.26 -15.91
CA ASP A 312 -16.54 -3.51 -14.80
C ASP A 312 -17.76 -4.36 -15.15
N ARG A 313 -17.86 -4.86 -16.37
CA ARG A 313 -19.05 -5.59 -16.82
C ARG A 313 -19.10 -6.98 -16.17
N PRO A 314 -20.29 -7.50 -15.82
CA PRO A 314 -20.42 -8.79 -15.13
C PRO A 314 -19.73 -9.96 -15.84
N ASP A 315 -19.76 -10.00 -17.17
CA ASP A 315 -19.06 -10.99 -18.00
C ASP A 315 -17.54 -10.91 -17.83
N GLN A 316 -16.96 -9.70 -17.83
CA GLN A 316 -15.52 -9.50 -17.61
C GLN A 316 -15.09 -9.91 -16.19
N ILE A 317 -15.89 -9.55 -15.18
CA ILE A 317 -15.61 -9.91 -13.77
C ILE A 317 -15.65 -11.43 -13.57
N ARG A 318 -16.65 -12.12 -14.14
CA ARG A 318 -16.73 -13.58 -14.10
C ARG A 318 -15.55 -14.22 -14.84
N LYS A 319 -15.21 -13.71 -16.03
CA LYS A 319 -14.07 -14.22 -16.79
C LYS A 319 -12.75 -14.06 -16.02
N ALA A 320 -12.55 -12.94 -15.31
CA ALA A 320 -11.38 -12.76 -14.46
C ALA A 320 -11.31 -13.81 -13.33
N ILE A 321 -12.44 -14.13 -12.69
CA ILE A 321 -12.49 -15.17 -11.66
C ILE A 321 -12.22 -16.57 -12.22
N GLU A 322 -12.76 -16.89 -13.40
CA GLU A 322 -12.47 -18.15 -14.08
C GLU A 322 -10.98 -18.30 -14.38
N LEU A 323 -10.39 -17.27 -14.98
CA LEU A 323 -8.95 -17.22 -15.27
C LEU A 323 -8.10 -17.30 -14.00
N ALA A 324 -8.53 -16.69 -12.90
CA ALA A 324 -7.86 -16.78 -11.60
C ALA A 324 -7.86 -18.23 -11.07
N ARG A 325 -9.00 -18.93 -11.17
CA ARG A 325 -9.10 -20.35 -10.80
C ARG A 325 -8.22 -21.23 -11.69
N GLU A 326 -8.23 -21.00 -13.00
CA GLU A 326 -7.37 -21.70 -13.96
C GLU A 326 -5.88 -21.49 -13.67
N ALA A 327 -5.51 -20.27 -13.26
CA ALA A 327 -4.15 -19.94 -12.85
C ALA A 327 -3.78 -20.42 -11.45
N LYS A 328 -4.74 -20.93 -10.68
CA LYS A 328 -4.59 -21.36 -9.29
C LYS A 328 -4.00 -20.29 -8.37
N VAL A 329 -4.27 -19.01 -8.67
CA VAL A 329 -3.93 -17.94 -7.72
C VAL A 329 -4.76 -18.11 -6.45
N ASP A 330 -4.23 -17.65 -5.33
CA ASP A 330 -4.89 -17.81 -4.04
C ASP A 330 -6.07 -16.86 -3.87
N VAL A 331 -5.93 -15.66 -4.42
CA VAL A 331 -6.88 -14.56 -4.27
C VAL A 331 -7.01 -13.81 -5.59
N ILE A 332 -8.21 -13.37 -5.93
CA ILE A 332 -8.42 -12.29 -6.89
C ILE A 332 -9.08 -11.11 -6.17
N GLY A 333 -8.40 -9.97 -6.16
CA GLY A 333 -8.84 -8.74 -5.51
C GLY A 333 -9.32 -7.72 -6.52
N PHE A 334 -10.57 -7.29 -6.39
CA PHE A 334 -11.14 -6.21 -7.16
C PHE A 334 -11.05 -4.92 -6.35
N TYR A 335 -10.26 -3.95 -6.82
CA TYR A 335 -10.08 -2.67 -6.14
C TYR A 335 -10.71 -1.55 -6.93
N ARG A 336 -11.27 -0.56 -6.23
CA ARG A 336 -11.90 0.56 -6.92
C ARG A 336 -10.85 1.40 -7.65
N GLY A 337 -11.02 1.57 -8.96
CA GLY A 337 -10.27 2.54 -9.74
C GLY A 337 -10.70 3.97 -9.40
N ASP A 338 -9.75 4.77 -8.92
CA ASP A 338 -9.92 6.21 -8.76
C ASP A 338 -9.29 6.91 -9.98
N GLY A 339 -10.09 7.72 -10.69
CA GLY A 339 -9.63 8.41 -11.91
C GLY A 339 -10.54 9.56 -12.36
N PRO A 340 -10.38 10.07 -13.60
CA PRO A 340 -11.36 10.97 -14.23
C PRO A 340 -12.78 10.40 -14.11
N LEU A 341 -13.79 11.27 -13.99
CA LEU A 341 -15.16 10.81 -13.73
C LEU A 341 -15.69 9.82 -14.77
N GLY A 342 -15.33 10.01 -16.05
CA GLY A 342 -15.72 9.13 -17.15
C GLY A 342 -15.14 7.71 -17.06
N ASP A 343 -14.06 7.54 -16.30
CA ASP A 343 -13.34 6.28 -16.16
C ASP A 343 -13.80 5.48 -14.94
N ARG A 344 -14.55 6.11 -14.03
CA ARG A 344 -15.01 5.47 -12.78
C ARG A 344 -16.18 4.53 -13.06
N SER A 345 -16.12 3.34 -12.46
CA SER A 345 -17.22 2.37 -12.48
C SER A 345 -18.39 2.86 -11.61
N LEU A 346 -19.56 3.08 -12.22
CA LEU A 346 -20.81 3.21 -11.48
C LEU A 346 -21.30 1.83 -10.99
N ARG A 347 -21.01 0.76 -11.74
CA ARG A 347 -21.41 -0.61 -11.38
C ARG A 347 -20.82 -1.04 -10.04
N TRP A 348 -19.59 -0.64 -9.74
CA TRP A 348 -18.94 -0.84 -8.44
C TRP A 348 -19.85 -0.50 -7.25
N TYR A 349 -20.64 0.57 -7.36
CA TYR A 349 -21.50 1.05 -6.28
C TYR A 349 -22.89 0.43 -6.27
N TYR A 350 -23.48 0.21 -7.45
CA TYR A 350 -24.91 -0.09 -7.57
C TYR A 350 -25.21 -1.51 -8.03
N HIS A 351 -24.35 -2.11 -8.85
CA HIS A 351 -24.59 -3.42 -9.43
C HIS A 351 -24.46 -4.53 -8.38
N SER A 352 -25.34 -5.53 -8.44
CA SER A 352 -25.41 -6.62 -7.46
C SER A 352 -24.13 -7.46 -7.40
N ILE A 353 -23.45 -7.65 -8.53
CA ILE A 353 -22.20 -8.43 -8.59
C ILE A 353 -21.16 -7.98 -7.55
N PHE A 354 -20.91 -6.68 -7.38
CA PHE A 354 -19.95 -6.14 -6.40
C PHE A 354 -20.50 -6.10 -4.96
N LYS A 355 -21.73 -6.54 -4.75
CA LYS A 355 -22.31 -6.74 -3.40
C LYS A 355 -22.15 -8.17 -2.93
N THR A 356 -22.01 -9.13 -3.85
CA THR A 356 -21.98 -10.57 -3.57
C THR A 356 -20.68 -11.26 -3.99
N LEU A 357 -19.70 -10.51 -4.53
CA LEU A 357 -18.49 -11.07 -5.16
C LEU A 357 -17.59 -11.83 -4.18
N GLY A 358 -17.45 -11.32 -2.96
CA GLY A 358 -16.52 -11.83 -1.95
C GLY A 358 -16.42 -10.89 -0.74
N ASP A 359 -15.35 -11.06 0.03
CA ASP A 359 -15.14 -10.35 1.29
C ASP A 359 -14.71 -8.91 1.06
N ARG A 360 -15.28 -7.99 1.83
CA ARG A 360 -14.89 -6.57 1.76
C ARG A 360 -13.61 -6.33 2.54
N VAL A 361 -12.64 -5.75 1.85
CA VAL A 361 -11.37 -5.27 2.42
C VAL A 361 -11.27 -3.75 2.24
N PRO A 362 -10.34 -3.07 2.94
CA PRO A 362 -10.10 -1.65 2.70
C PRO A 362 -9.83 -1.36 1.21
N GLY A 363 -10.72 -0.59 0.57
CA GLY A 363 -10.58 -0.17 -0.82
C GLY A 363 -10.99 -1.21 -1.89
N GLY A 364 -11.35 -2.44 -1.50
CA GLY A 364 -11.59 -3.53 -2.45
C GLY A 364 -12.56 -4.60 -1.99
N ILE A 365 -12.70 -5.62 -2.83
CA ILE A 365 -13.43 -6.86 -2.57
C ILE A 365 -12.53 -8.00 -3.02
N VAL A 366 -12.26 -8.96 -2.15
CA VAL A 366 -11.40 -10.12 -2.45
C VAL A 366 -12.25 -11.37 -2.60
N VAL A 367 -11.92 -12.19 -3.60
CA VAL A 367 -12.44 -13.54 -3.76
C VAL A 367 -11.33 -14.49 -3.35
N ASN A 368 -11.52 -15.12 -2.19
CA ASN A 368 -10.57 -16.06 -1.62
C ASN A 368 -10.78 -17.44 -2.26
N LEU A 369 -9.85 -17.87 -3.11
CA LEU A 369 -9.96 -19.14 -3.84
C LEU A 369 -9.40 -20.32 -3.04
N ASN A 370 -8.59 -20.05 -2.02
CA ASN A 370 -7.90 -21.05 -1.19
C ASN A 370 -8.24 -21.01 0.31
N ASN A 371 -9.33 -20.34 0.70
CA ASN A 371 -9.78 -20.20 2.10
C ASN A 371 -8.73 -19.66 3.08
N ILE A 372 -7.89 -18.74 2.62
CA ILE A 372 -6.89 -18.07 3.46
C ILE A 372 -7.55 -17.28 4.60
N PRO A 373 -7.04 -17.37 5.85
CA PRO A 373 -7.53 -16.56 6.97
C PRO A 373 -7.59 -15.06 6.66
N GLN A 374 -8.67 -14.38 7.04
CA GLN A 374 -8.91 -12.98 6.67
C GLN A 374 -7.79 -12.01 7.09
N HIS A 375 -7.13 -12.27 8.22
CA HIS A 375 -6.02 -11.42 8.71
C HIS A 375 -4.76 -11.50 7.84
N LEU A 376 -4.65 -12.48 6.94
CA LEU A 376 -3.54 -12.65 5.99
C LEU A 376 -3.84 -12.04 4.61
N LEU A 377 -5.10 -11.67 4.34
CA LEU A 377 -5.57 -11.09 3.07
C LEU A 377 -5.41 -9.57 3.00
N ALA A 378 -5.02 -8.94 4.10
CA ALA A 378 -4.73 -7.52 4.17
C ALA A 378 -3.26 -7.32 4.52
N PRO A 379 -2.60 -6.28 3.96
CA PRO A 379 -1.24 -5.91 4.36
C PRO A 379 -1.21 -5.32 5.77
#